data_AF-Q9AD46-F1
#
_entry.id   AF-Q9AD46-F1
#
_cell.length_a   1.000
_cell.length_b   1.000
_cell.length_c   1.000
_cell.angle_alpha   90.00
_cell.angle_beta   90.00
_cell.angle_gamma   90.00
#
_symmetry.space_group_name_H-M   'P 1'
#
loop_
_entity.id
_entity.type
_entity.pdbx_description
1 polymer ?
#
loop_
_entity_poly.entity_id
_entity_poly.type
_entity_poly.pdbx_seq_one_letter_code
_entity_poly.pdbx_strand_id
1 'polypeptide(L)'
;MADELEDLVDIDVYDDGKPVEFGWLQGPNAAAILAAVRGQGPVPKTGLATRRQLRALGLRPGGQNAMPGLSWRNGRRKAYFYRIELALPKRTPTLAQERALDRAMAARQTCPTCRRRYHYCLPLRTLGSCLECYDGTPADPATYTLPPGHTLAA
;
A
#
# COMPACT_ATOMS: atom_id res chain seq x y z
N MET A 1 -10.18 2.93 -47.06
CA MET A 1 -8.76 2.79 -46.68
C MET A 1 -8.43 3.93 -45.72
N ALA A 2 -8.94 3.84 -44.49
CA ALA A 2 -8.93 4.93 -43.52
C ALA A 2 -8.44 4.36 -42.18
N ASP A 3 -7.17 3.91 -42.15
CA ASP A 3 -6.65 3.10 -41.05
C ASP A 3 -5.12 3.26 -40.88
N GLU A 4 -4.61 4.49 -41.01
CA GLU A 4 -3.18 4.79 -40.79
C GLU A 4 -2.95 6.03 -39.89
N LEU A 5 -3.97 6.51 -39.17
CA LEU A 5 -3.85 7.67 -38.26
C LEU A 5 -3.88 7.30 -36.76
N GLU A 6 -4.12 6.04 -36.39
CA GLU A 6 -4.23 5.62 -34.98
C GLU A 6 -2.89 5.45 -34.25
N ASP A 7 -1.76 5.47 -34.97
CA ASP A 7 -0.40 5.35 -34.40
C ASP A 7 0.39 6.67 -34.38
N LEU A 8 -0.27 7.82 -34.57
CA LEU A 8 0.34 9.13 -34.29
C LEU A 8 0.36 9.36 -32.77
N VAL A 9 1.44 8.91 -32.12
CA VAL A 9 1.81 9.44 -30.82
C VAL A 9 2.18 10.90 -31.04
N ASP A 10 1.34 11.81 -30.57
CA ASP A 10 1.62 13.25 -30.50
C ASP A 10 2.83 13.45 -29.56
N ILE A 11 4.03 13.36 -30.15
CA ILE A 11 5.29 13.64 -29.49
C ILE A 11 5.39 15.15 -29.43
N ASP A 12 4.96 15.72 -28.30
CA ASP A 12 5.23 17.12 -28.00
C ASP A 12 6.75 17.31 -27.93
N VAL A 13 7.31 17.90 -29.00
CA VAL A 13 8.74 18.20 -29.16
C VAL A 13 9.25 19.10 -28.03
N TYR A 14 8.36 19.75 -27.29
CA TYR A 14 8.68 20.62 -26.15
C TYR A 14 8.29 20.04 -24.78
N ASP A 15 7.86 18.77 -24.69
CA ASP A 15 7.82 18.04 -23.41
C ASP A 15 9.27 17.73 -23.00
N ASP A 16 9.87 18.63 -22.22
CA ASP A 16 11.23 18.52 -21.71
C ASP A 16 11.37 17.46 -20.60
N GLY A 17 10.35 16.60 -20.43
CA GLY A 17 10.27 15.57 -19.40
C GLY A 17 10.22 16.16 -17.99
N LYS A 18 10.14 17.48 -17.88
CA LYS A 18 9.95 18.14 -16.60
C LYS A 18 8.50 17.93 -16.20
N PRO A 19 8.27 17.43 -14.99
CA PRO A 19 6.91 17.21 -14.56
C PRO A 19 6.14 18.55 -14.53
N VAL A 20 4.98 18.62 -15.19
CA VAL A 20 4.16 19.84 -15.24
C VAL A 20 3.76 20.24 -13.81
N GLU A 21 4.26 21.39 -13.34
CA GLU A 21 3.91 21.95 -12.04
C GLU A 21 2.60 22.73 -12.12
N PHE A 22 1.58 22.25 -11.40
CA PHE A 22 0.34 22.99 -11.23
C PHE A 22 0.38 23.83 -9.96
N GLY A 23 0.00 25.10 -10.05
CA GLY A 23 -0.31 25.93 -8.89
C GLY A 23 -1.57 25.46 -8.16
N TRP A 24 -1.95 26.20 -7.12
CA TRP A 24 -3.12 25.86 -6.29
C TRP A 24 -4.41 25.74 -7.12
N LEU A 25 -5.00 24.55 -7.15
CA LEU A 25 -6.21 24.20 -7.92
C LEU A 25 -6.10 24.34 -9.45
N GLN A 26 -4.89 24.45 -10.00
CA GLN A 26 -4.69 24.63 -11.45
C GLN A 26 -4.60 23.31 -12.24
N GLY A 27 -4.51 22.17 -11.55
CA GLY A 27 -4.42 20.86 -12.20
C GLY A 27 -5.76 20.32 -12.69
N PRO A 28 -5.76 19.44 -13.71
CA PRO A 28 -6.97 18.77 -14.18
C PRO A 28 -7.63 18.00 -13.03
N ASN A 29 -8.93 18.22 -12.82
CA ASN A 29 -9.72 17.67 -11.72
C ASN A 29 -9.21 18.02 -10.29
N ALA A 30 -8.34 19.01 -10.12
CA ALA A 30 -7.76 19.36 -8.81
C ALA A 30 -8.82 19.70 -7.74
N ALA A 31 -9.92 20.35 -8.13
CA ALA A 31 -11.03 20.64 -7.21
C ALA A 31 -11.75 19.37 -6.73
N ALA A 32 -12.03 18.44 -7.65
CA ALA A 32 -12.64 17.14 -7.32
C ALA A 32 -11.71 16.29 -6.45
N ILE A 33 -10.40 16.31 -6.73
CA ILE A 33 -9.39 15.65 -5.90
C ILE A 33 -9.36 16.25 -4.49
N LEU A 34 -9.37 17.58 -4.37
CA LEU A 34 -9.35 18.27 -3.08
C LEU A 34 -10.61 17.94 -2.26
N ALA A 35 -11.77 17.91 -2.91
CA ALA A 35 -13.04 17.52 -2.28
C ALA A 35 -12.98 16.07 -1.77
N ALA A 36 -12.54 15.12 -2.60
CA ALA A 36 -12.38 13.72 -2.22
C ALA A 36 -11.33 13.53 -1.09
N VAL A 37 -10.24 14.30 -1.08
CA VAL A 37 -9.24 14.29 0.00
C VAL A 37 -9.86 14.74 1.33
N ARG A 38 -10.79 15.72 1.28
CA ARG A 38 -11.57 16.21 2.43
C ARG A 38 -12.74 15.29 2.81
N GLY A 39 -12.93 14.16 2.12
CA GLY A 39 -14.05 13.24 2.34
C GLY A 39 -15.38 13.75 1.77
N GLN A 40 -15.35 14.82 0.99
CA GLN A 40 -16.51 15.43 0.35
C GLN A 40 -16.60 14.91 -1.09
N GLY A 41 -17.22 13.75 -1.27
CA GLY A 41 -17.51 13.19 -2.60
C GLY A 41 -16.61 12.02 -3.04
N PRO A 42 -16.93 11.41 -4.20
CA PRO A 42 -16.28 10.19 -4.67
C PRO A 42 -14.86 10.47 -5.19
N VAL A 43 -14.01 9.44 -5.13
CA VAL A 43 -12.67 9.48 -5.73
C VAL A 43 -12.81 9.63 -7.25
N PRO A 44 -12.13 10.61 -7.88
CA PRO A 44 -12.18 10.76 -9.33
C PRO A 44 -11.68 9.49 -10.02
N LYS A 45 -12.40 9.06 -11.07
CA LYS A 45 -12.06 7.86 -11.86
C LYS A 45 -11.19 8.17 -13.07
N THR A 46 -11.02 9.45 -13.42
CA THR A 46 -10.26 9.93 -14.59
C THR A 46 -9.32 11.07 -14.20
N GLY A 47 -8.27 11.27 -14.99
CA GLY A 47 -7.25 12.30 -14.75
C GLY A 47 -6.28 11.92 -13.65
N LEU A 48 -6.16 12.79 -12.64
CA LEU A 48 -5.14 12.68 -11.58
C LEU A 48 -5.70 12.09 -10.29
N ALA A 49 -4.91 11.24 -9.64
CA ALA A 49 -5.21 10.67 -8.33
C ALA A 49 -3.97 10.66 -7.43
N THR A 50 -4.19 10.78 -6.13
CA THR A 50 -3.16 10.50 -5.11
C THR A 50 -2.91 8.99 -4.98
N ARG A 51 -1.75 8.58 -4.42
CA ARG A 51 -1.48 7.14 -4.14
C ARG A 51 -2.57 6.50 -3.28
N ARG A 52 -3.16 7.24 -2.34
CA ARG A 52 -4.26 6.75 -1.49
C ARG A 52 -5.53 6.48 -2.30
N GLN A 53 -5.85 7.39 -3.22
CA GLN A 53 -7.00 7.25 -4.13
C GLN A 53 -6.80 6.11 -5.13
N LEU A 54 -5.62 5.95 -5.73
CA LEU A 54 -5.30 4.80 -6.58
C LEU A 54 -5.45 3.47 -5.81
N ARG A 55 -4.96 3.40 -4.56
CA ARG A 55 -5.11 2.20 -3.73
C ARG A 55 -6.57 1.85 -3.46
N ALA A 56 -7.44 2.85 -3.26
CA ALA A 56 -8.87 2.64 -3.10
C ALA A 56 -9.53 2.11 -4.39
N LEU A 57 -9.00 2.47 -5.56
CA LEU A 57 -9.42 1.94 -6.86
C LEU A 57 -8.77 0.59 -7.22
N GLY A 58 -7.96 -0.01 -6.34
CA GLY A 58 -7.25 -1.25 -6.64
C GLY A 58 -6.09 -1.08 -7.64
N LEU A 59 -5.62 0.14 -7.85
CA LEU A 59 -4.56 0.50 -8.79
C LEU A 59 -3.24 0.84 -8.08
N ARG A 60 -2.14 0.77 -8.82
CA ARG A 60 -0.80 1.21 -8.45
C ARG A 60 -0.25 2.19 -9.50
N PRO A 61 0.68 3.09 -9.15
CA PRO A 61 1.25 4.09 -10.06
C PRO A 61 1.85 3.60 -11.39
N GLY A 62 2.11 2.29 -11.55
CA GLY A 62 2.62 1.75 -12.82
C GLY A 62 4.10 2.03 -13.12
N GLY A 63 4.80 2.79 -12.28
CA GLY A 63 6.19 3.21 -12.54
C GLY A 63 6.31 4.60 -13.14
N GLN A 64 5.19 5.29 -13.36
CA GLN A 64 5.19 6.69 -13.79
C GLN A 64 5.84 7.59 -12.73
N ASN A 65 6.54 8.61 -13.20
CA ASN A 65 7.03 9.68 -12.33
C ASN A 65 5.84 10.40 -11.72
N ALA A 66 5.98 10.78 -10.45
CA ALA A 66 4.96 11.57 -9.78
C ALA A 66 4.88 12.94 -10.46
N MET A 67 3.68 13.33 -10.92
CA MET A 67 3.46 14.71 -11.31
C MET A 67 3.50 15.57 -10.03
N PRO A 68 4.24 16.68 -10.04
CA PRO A 68 4.34 17.61 -8.92
C PRO A 68 2.94 18.12 -8.70
N GLY A 69 2.37 17.60 -7.62
CA GLY A 69 1.06 18.00 -7.22
C GLY A 69 1.16 19.27 -6.40
N LEU A 70 -0.03 19.78 -6.19
CA LEU A 70 -0.40 20.83 -5.26
C LEU A 70 0.65 21.04 -4.16
N SER A 71 1.39 22.13 -4.27
CA SER A 71 2.24 22.62 -3.20
C SER A 71 1.51 23.74 -2.45
N TRP A 72 1.57 23.72 -1.13
CA TRP A 72 0.99 24.79 -0.30
C TRP A 72 1.80 25.00 0.96
N ARG A 73 1.45 26.07 1.71
CA ARG A 73 2.22 26.53 2.87
C ARG A 73 3.68 26.83 2.48
N ASN A 74 3.86 27.65 1.44
CA ASN A 74 5.15 28.05 0.87
C ASN A 74 6.03 26.84 0.49
N GLY A 75 5.43 25.85 -0.18
CA GLY A 75 6.15 24.66 -0.66
C GLY A 75 6.52 23.62 0.42
N ARG A 76 6.21 23.86 1.70
CA ARG A 76 6.51 22.90 2.80
C ARG A 76 5.63 21.66 2.78
N ARG A 77 4.47 21.73 2.12
CA ARG A 77 3.61 20.57 1.88
C ARG A 77 3.44 20.39 0.38
N LYS A 78 3.67 19.17 -0.09
CA LYS A 78 3.52 18.76 -1.49
C LYS A 78 2.63 17.52 -1.53
N ALA A 79 1.62 17.54 -2.38
CA ALA A 79 0.92 16.33 -2.79
C ALA A 79 1.58 15.80 -4.06
N TYR A 80 1.59 14.49 -4.25
CA TYR A 80 2.02 13.86 -5.50
C TYR A 80 0.82 13.25 -6.19
N PHE A 81 0.64 13.59 -7.46
CA PHE A 81 -0.44 13.06 -8.28
C PHE A 81 0.09 12.12 -9.34
N TYR A 82 -0.76 11.17 -9.72
CA TYR A 82 -0.50 10.12 -10.66
C TYR A 82 -1.66 10.07 -11.65
N ARG A 83 -1.38 9.88 -12.93
CA ARG A 83 -2.42 9.67 -13.93
C ARG A 83 -3.05 8.30 -13.71
N ILE A 84 -4.38 8.27 -13.66
CA ILE A 84 -5.14 7.03 -13.48
C ILE A 84 -5.03 6.17 -14.74
N GLU A 85 -4.99 6.78 -15.92
CA GLU A 85 -4.85 6.09 -17.22
C GLU A 85 -3.55 5.28 -17.34
N LEU A 86 -2.46 5.76 -16.73
CA LEU A 86 -1.16 5.08 -16.71
C LEU A 86 -1.00 4.15 -15.49
N ALA A 87 -2.02 4.08 -14.63
CA ALA A 87 -1.97 3.24 -13.45
C ALA A 87 -2.21 1.78 -13.82
N LEU A 88 -1.47 0.88 -13.18
CA LEU A 88 -1.61 -0.55 -13.39
C LEU A 88 -2.43 -1.16 -12.25
N PRO A 89 -3.05 -2.33 -12.45
CA PRO A 89 -3.65 -3.09 -11.36
C PRO A 89 -2.65 -3.34 -10.22
N LYS A 90 -3.16 -3.29 -8.98
CA LYS A 90 -2.38 -3.67 -7.79
C LYS A 90 -1.89 -5.10 -7.98
N ARG A 91 -0.62 -5.34 -7.66
CA ARG A 91 -0.04 -6.68 -7.68
C ARG A 91 -0.71 -7.54 -6.63
N THR A 92 -1.28 -8.67 -7.07
CA THR A 92 -1.72 -9.75 -6.19
C THR A 92 -0.52 -10.65 -5.89
N PRO A 93 -0.22 -10.94 -4.62
CA PRO A 93 0.87 -11.87 -4.30
C PRO A 93 0.58 -13.26 -4.88
N THR A 94 1.63 -13.97 -5.28
CA THR A 94 1.49 -15.38 -5.66
C THR A 94 1.39 -16.25 -4.41
N LEU A 95 0.85 -17.47 -4.53
CA LEU A 95 0.78 -18.43 -3.41
C LEU A 95 2.16 -18.68 -2.78
N ALA A 96 3.23 -18.68 -3.57
CA ALA A 96 4.60 -18.82 -3.06
C ALA A 96 5.02 -17.61 -2.20
N GLN A 97 4.65 -16.39 -2.61
CA GLN A 97 4.91 -15.17 -1.85
C GLN A 97 4.10 -15.12 -0.55
N GLU A 98 2.84 -15.56 -0.59
CA GLU A 98 1.99 -15.66 0.60
C GLU A 98 2.57 -16.66 1.62
N ARG A 99 3.02 -17.83 1.15
CA ARG A 99 3.72 -18.81 2.00
C ARG A 99 5.02 -18.25 2.59
N ALA A 100 5.80 -17.50 1.82
CA ALA A 100 7.02 -16.86 2.31
C ALA A 100 6.71 -15.81 3.39
N LEU A 101 5.65 -15.02 3.21
CA LEU A 101 5.18 -14.05 4.19
C LEU A 101 4.69 -14.74 5.47
N ASP A 102 3.91 -15.81 5.34
CA ASP A 102 3.43 -16.58 6.50
C ASP A 102 4.61 -17.18 7.28
N ARG A 103 5.61 -17.77 6.61
CA ARG A 103 6.84 -18.24 7.27
C ARG A 103 7.60 -17.13 7.99
N ALA A 104 7.73 -15.96 7.36
CA ALA A 104 8.37 -14.81 7.99
C ALA A 104 7.60 -14.31 9.21
N MET A 105 6.26 -14.31 9.16
CA MET A 105 5.41 -13.96 10.29
C MET A 105 5.49 -15.01 11.39
N ALA A 106 5.46 -16.29 11.06
CA ALA A 106 5.63 -17.40 12.00
C ALA A 106 6.95 -17.27 12.77
N ALA A 107 8.06 -16.93 12.12
CA ALA A 107 9.35 -16.73 12.77
C ALA A 107 9.33 -15.57 13.79
N ARG A 108 8.56 -14.51 13.54
CA ARG A 108 8.40 -13.37 14.46
C ARG A 108 7.39 -13.61 15.58
N GLN A 109 6.47 -14.54 15.36
CA GLN A 109 5.35 -14.83 16.25
C GLN A 109 5.59 -16.06 17.14
N THR A 110 6.55 -16.91 16.79
CA THR A 110 6.81 -18.17 17.52
C THR A 110 7.89 -17.94 18.57
N CYS A 111 7.57 -18.27 19.82
CA CYS A 111 8.56 -18.22 20.89
C CYS A 111 9.60 -19.33 20.68
N PRO A 112 10.91 -19.04 20.68
CA PRO A 112 11.93 -20.07 20.51
C PRO A 112 11.99 -21.06 21.70
N THR A 113 11.55 -20.65 22.89
CA THR A 113 11.57 -21.48 24.11
C THR A 113 10.38 -22.42 24.20
N CYS A 114 9.15 -21.89 24.23
CA CYS A 114 7.93 -22.69 24.41
C CYS A 114 7.26 -23.12 23.08
N ARG A 115 7.75 -22.64 21.94
CA ARG A 115 7.25 -22.94 20.58
C ARG A 115 5.78 -22.57 20.31
N ARG A 116 5.13 -21.82 21.20
CA ARG A 116 3.79 -21.27 20.97
C ARG A 116 3.85 -20.15 19.91
N ARG A 117 2.90 -20.16 18.98
CA ARG A 117 2.75 -19.11 17.95
C ARG A 117 1.69 -18.09 18.38
N TYR A 118 2.10 -16.84 18.57
CA TYR A 118 1.25 -15.73 19.01
C TYR A 118 0.58 -15.02 17.82
N HIS A 119 -0.57 -14.37 18.06
CA HIS A 119 -1.25 -13.57 17.04
C HIS A 119 -0.58 -12.20 16.79
N TYR A 120 0.47 -11.86 17.55
CA TYR A 120 1.28 -10.65 17.40
C TYR A 120 2.77 -10.95 17.34
N CYS A 121 3.56 -10.00 16.83
CA CYS A 121 5.02 -10.11 16.78
C CYS A 121 5.64 -10.02 18.17
N LEU A 122 6.37 -11.07 18.57
CA LEU A 122 7.06 -11.11 19.84
C LEU A 122 8.27 -10.16 19.83
N PRO A 123 8.65 -9.57 20.99
CA PRO A 123 9.85 -8.74 21.13
C PRO A 123 11.13 -9.60 21.19
N LEU A 124 11.34 -10.49 20.20
CA LEU A 124 12.45 -11.45 20.17
C LEU A 124 13.83 -10.79 20.18
N ARG A 125 13.95 -9.57 19.66
CA ARG A 125 15.23 -8.83 19.65
C ARG A 125 15.65 -8.36 21.04
N THR A 126 14.70 -8.03 21.93
CA THR A 126 14.98 -7.46 23.25
C THR A 126 14.82 -8.49 24.37
N LEU A 127 13.77 -9.32 24.31
CA LEU A 127 13.49 -10.33 25.35
C LEU A 127 13.93 -11.75 24.97
N GLY A 128 14.22 -12.01 23.69
CA GLY A 128 14.58 -13.34 23.20
C GLY A 128 13.46 -14.38 23.21
N SER A 129 12.31 -14.08 23.83
CA SER A 129 11.20 -15.02 24.04
C SER A 129 9.86 -14.28 24.22
N CYS A 130 8.80 -15.03 24.51
CA CYS A 130 7.52 -14.43 24.93
C CYS A 130 7.59 -13.95 26.39
N LEU A 131 6.65 -13.07 26.77
CA LEU A 131 6.57 -12.51 28.12
C LEU A 131 6.53 -13.61 29.19
N GLU A 132 5.65 -14.61 29.02
CA GLU A 132 5.52 -15.74 29.95
C GLU A 132 6.84 -16.51 30.16
N CYS A 133 7.67 -16.69 29.12
CA CYS A 133 8.97 -17.33 29.27
C CYS A 133 10.05 -16.42 29.87
N TYR A 134 9.86 -15.10 29.82
CA TYR A 134 10.81 -14.11 30.32
C TYR A 134 10.55 -13.77 31.80
N ASP A 135 9.30 -13.48 32.17
CA ASP A 135 8.92 -13.00 33.51
C ASP A 135 7.97 -13.94 34.28
N GLY A 136 7.48 -15.01 33.65
CA GLY A 136 6.55 -15.95 34.27
C GLY A 136 5.09 -15.47 34.29
N THR A 137 4.78 -14.32 33.70
CA THR A 137 3.41 -13.81 33.62
C THR A 137 2.60 -14.70 32.67
N PRO A 138 1.50 -15.31 33.14
CA PRO A 138 0.72 -16.21 32.29
C PRO A 138 0.18 -15.46 31.08
N ALA A 139 0.46 -15.95 29.86
CA ALA A 139 -0.14 -15.39 28.67
C ALA A 139 -1.59 -15.84 28.54
N ASP A 140 -2.48 -14.92 28.17
CA ASP A 140 -3.87 -15.23 27.87
C ASP A 140 -3.93 -16.26 26.72
N PRO A 141 -4.61 -17.42 26.90
CA PRO A 141 -4.80 -18.43 25.86
C PRO A 141 -5.41 -17.90 24.56
N ALA A 142 -6.17 -16.80 24.59
CA ALA A 142 -6.72 -16.16 23.38
C ALA A 142 -5.64 -15.49 22.50
N THR A 143 -4.42 -15.35 23.01
CA THR A 143 -3.34 -14.58 22.41
C THR A 143 -2.41 -15.44 21.53
N TYR A 144 -2.47 -16.76 21.67
CA TYR A 144 -1.66 -17.69 20.89
C TYR A 144 -2.51 -18.82 20.31
N THR A 145 -2.06 -19.36 19.19
CA THR A 145 -2.68 -20.54 18.59
C THR A 145 -2.37 -21.74 19.48
N LEU A 146 -3.39 -22.25 20.16
CA LEU A 146 -3.29 -23.51 20.89
C LEU A 146 -2.91 -24.61 19.89
N PRO A 147 -1.96 -25.50 20.24
CA PRO A 147 -1.76 -26.70 19.43
C PRO A 147 -3.11 -27.42 19.33
N PRO A 148 -3.46 -28.01 18.17
CA PRO A 148 -4.69 -28.77 18.07
C PRO A 148 -4.68 -29.84 19.16
N GLY A 149 -5.65 -29.77 20.06
CA GLY A 149 -5.88 -30.82 21.04
C GLY A 149 -6.17 -32.08 20.25
N HIS A 150 -5.28 -33.06 20.33
CA HIS A 150 -5.53 -34.37 19.76
C HIS A 150 -6.56 -35.05 20.65
N THR A 151 -7.85 -34.84 20.39
CA THR A 151 -8.89 -35.76 20.84
C THR A 151 -8.77 -37.00 19.96
N LEU A 152 -7.77 -37.83 20.25
CA LEU A 152 -7.79 -39.21 19.81
C LEU A 152 -9.05 -39.82 20.43
N ALA A 153 -9.99 -40.23 19.56
CA ALA A 153 -11.19 -40.94 19.94
C ALA A 153 -10.78 -42.17 20.76
N ALA A 154 -11.24 -42.22 22.01
CA ALA A 154 -11.14 -43.36 22.90
C ALA A 154 -12.15 -44.44 22.53
#